data_AF-A0A0S7EQF5-F1
#
_entry.id   AF-A0A0S7EQF5-F1
#
_cell.length_a   1.000
_cell.length_b   1.000
_cell.length_c   1.000
_cell.angle_alpha   90.00
_cell.angle_beta   90.00
_cell.angle_gamma   90.00
#
_symmetry.space_group_name_H-M   'P 1'
#
loop_
_entity.id
_entity.type
_entity.pdbx_description
1 polymer ?
#
loop_
_entity_poly.entity_id
_entity_poly.type
_entity_poly.pdbx_seq_one_letter_code
_entity_poly.pdbx_strand_id
1 'polypeptide(L)'
;AAGTSPAKVFKPEDAAPGVLFKPSAFISIATTGEVTLVSKQPEIGQGIKTSLPMVIAEELEVRWQDVRIVQGDLDPAYGNQSAGGSTSTPNNYTDFQRLGATARTLLIQAAAQTWGVPASACHAADSAVHH
;
A
#
# COMPACT_ATOMS: atom_id res chain seq x y z
N ALA A 1 -9.33 31.58 -22.72
CA ALA A 1 -10.06 30.40 -22.23
C ALA A 1 -9.16 29.19 -22.40
N ALA A 2 -8.43 28.79 -21.34
CA ALA A 2 -7.65 27.56 -21.36
C ALA A 2 -8.60 26.43 -20.96
N GLY A 3 -8.88 25.51 -21.88
CA GLY A 3 -9.68 24.33 -21.59
C GLY A 3 -8.89 23.41 -20.68
N THR A 4 -9.39 23.20 -19.45
CA THR A 4 -8.90 22.15 -18.56
C THR A 4 -9.19 20.81 -19.22
N SER A 5 -8.14 20.10 -19.65
CA SER A 5 -8.26 18.69 -20.05
C SER A 5 -8.87 17.89 -18.88
N PRO A 6 -9.71 16.88 -19.15
CA PRO A 6 -10.28 16.08 -18.08
C PRO A 6 -9.18 15.44 -17.22
N ALA A 7 -9.34 15.49 -15.90
CA ALA A 7 -8.41 14.89 -14.94
C ALA A 7 -8.22 13.39 -15.27
N LYS A 8 -6.95 12.94 -15.28
CA LYS A 8 -6.65 11.54 -15.56
C LYS A 8 -6.55 10.79 -14.24
N VAL A 9 -7.29 9.71 -14.11
CA VAL A 9 -7.29 8.85 -12.93
C VAL A 9 -6.89 7.45 -13.37
N PHE A 10 -5.91 6.86 -12.70
CA PHE A 10 -5.50 5.48 -12.90
C PHE A 10 -6.03 4.64 -11.76
N LYS A 11 -6.84 3.63 -12.09
CA LYS A 11 -7.32 2.65 -11.15
C LYS A 11 -6.66 1.30 -11.41
N PRO A 12 -6.58 0.43 -10.39
CA PRO A 12 -6.01 -0.90 -10.59
C PRO A 12 -6.73 -1.74 -11.66
N GLU A 13 -8.04 -1.51 -11.87
CA GLU A 13 -8.87 -2.13 -12.93
C GLU A 13 -8.42 -1.83 -14.37
N ASP A 14 -7.62 -0.78 -14.55
CA ASP A 14 -7.03 -0.43 -15.85
C ASP A 14 -5.82 -1.31 -16.22
N ALA A 15 -5.32 -2.14 -15.29
CA ALA A 15 -4.20 -3.05 -15.52
C ALA A 15 -4.64 -4.44 -16.05
N ALA A 16 -3.74 -5.14 -16.77
CA ALA A 16 -4.03 -6.43 -17.37
C ALA A 16 -4.45 -7.49 -16.32
N PRO A 17 -5.55 -8.25 -16.54
CA PRO A 17 -6.09 -9.18 -15.56
C PRO A 17 -5.07 -10.23 -15.08
N GLY A 18 -5.03 -10.48 -13.77
CA GLY A 18 -4.21 -11.53 -13.16
C GLY A 18 -2.78 -11.12 -12.77
N VAL A 19 -2.40 -9.86 -13.03
CA VAL A 19 -1.13 -9.31 -12.54
C VAL A 19 -1.31 -8.79 -11.11
N LEU A 20 -0.39 -9.17 -10.21
CA LEU A 20 -0.33 -8.63 -8.85
C LEU A 20 0.90 -7.73 -8.73
N PHE A 21 0.70 -6.47 -8.36
CA PHE A 21 1.80 -5.60 -7.98
C PHE A 21 2.23 -5.92 -6.54
N LYS A 22 3.46 -6.40 -6.36
CA LYS A 22 4.02 -6.83 -5.07
C LYS A 22 5.38 -6.15 -4.79
N PRO A 23 5.39 -4.91 -4.29
CA PRO A 23 6.63 -4.17 -4.04
C PRO A 23 7.39 -4.66 -2.80
N SER A 24 6.77 -5.47 -1.95
CA SER A 24 7.39 -6.10 -0.78
C SER A 24 6.62 -7.35 -0.36
N ALA A 25 7.12 -8.07 0.66
CA ALA A 25 6.40 -9.18 1.29
C ALA A 25 5.09 -8.75 2.00
N PHE A 26 4.92 -7.45 2.27
CA PHE A 26 3.81 -6.93 3.08
C PHE A 26 2.67 -6.33 2.27
N ILE A 27 2.86 -6.12 0.96
CA ILE A 27 1.94 -5.38 0.09
C ILE A 27 1.69 -6.19 -1.18
N SER A 28 0.42 -6.42 -1.50
CA SER A 28 0.00 -6.94 -2.80
C SER A 28 -1.23 -6.17 -3.27
N ILE A 29 -1.18 -5.63 -4.49
CA ILE A 29 -2.31 -4.91 -5.09
C ILE A 29 -2.75 -5.68 -6.33
N ALA A 30 -4.01 -6.11 -6.33
CA ALA A 30 -4.63 -6.77 -7.48
C ALA A 30 -5.09 -5.76 -8.52
N THR A 31 -5.16 -6.19 -9.78
CA THR A 31 -5.80 -5.38 -10.83
C THR A 31 -7.29 -5.19 -10.59
N THR A 32 -7.91 -5.80 -9.58
CA THR A 32 -9.31 -5.51 -9.22
C THR A 32 -9.44 -4.32 -8.25
N GLY A 33 -8.32 -3.79 -7.75
CA GLY A 33 -8.30 -2.76 -6.72
C GLY A 33 -8.16 -3.27 -5.30
N GLU A 34 -8.24 -4.58 -5.08
CA GLU A 34 -8.03 -5.15 -3.74
C GLU A 34 -6.57 -4.96 -3.31
N VAL A 35 -6.38 -4.30 -2.17
CA VAL A 35 -5.08 -4.11 -1.51
C VAL A 35 -4.96 -5.12 -0.38
N THR A 36 -4.09 -6.10 -0.53
CA THR A 36 -3.77 -7.05 0.54
C THR A 36 -2.55 -6.59 1.33
N LEU A 37 -2.72 -6.42 2.65
CA LEU A 37 -1.65 -6.07 3.58
C LEU A 37 -1.39 -7.19 4.58
N VAL A 38 -0.12 -7.48 4.86
CA VAL A 38 0.26 -8.53 5.82
C VAL A 38 0.56 -7.96 7.19
N SER A 39 -0.10 -8.49 8.23
CA SER A 39 0.33 -8.29 9.62
C SER A 39 1.28 -9.39 10.05
N LYS A 40 2.56 -9.06 10.22
CA LYS A 40 3.59 -10.02 10.67
C LYS A 40 3.49 -10.42 12.13
N GLN A 41 2.97 -9.55 12.99
CA GLN A 41 3.05 -9.79 14.43
C GLN A 41 1.94 -10.76 14.88
N PRO A 42 2.21 -11.70 15.82
CA PRO A 42 1.15 -12.48 16.44
C PRO A 42 0.14 -11.58 17.16
N GLU A 43 -1.13 -11.87 16.91
CA GLU A 43 -2.27 -11.23 17.56
C GLU A 43 -2.71 -12.06 18.78
N ILE A 44 -2.77 -11.42 19.94
CA ILE A 44 -3.15 -12.02 21.22
C ILE A 44 -4.22 -11.20 21.96
N GLY A 45 -4.85 -10.23 21.28
CA GLY A 45 -5.90 -9.36 21.81
C GLY A 45 -5.53 -7.87 21.86
N GLN A 46 -4.34 -7.49 21.42
CA GLN A 46 -3.84 -6.11 21.42
C GLN A 46 -4.21 -5.31 20.17
N GLY A 47 -4.70 -5.96 19.12
CA GLY A 47 -5.10 -5.30 17.86
C GLY A 47 -3.93 -4.94 16.95
N ILE A 48 -2.79 -5.63 17.06
CA ILE A 48 -1.65 -5.42 16.16
C ILE A 48 -1.97 -5.86 14.73
N LYS A 49 -2.85 -6.86 14.57
CA LYS A 49 -3.30 -7.33 13.25
C LYS A 49 -3.90 -6.21 12.43
N THR A 50 -4.57 -5.27 13.07
CA THR A 50 -5.17 -4.11 12.41
C THR A 50 -4.23 -2.92 12.40
N SER A 51 -3.68 -2.56 13.56
CA SER A 51 -2.92 -1.31 13.74
C SER A 51 -1.61 -1.24 12.96
N LEU A 52 -0.89 -2.35 12.81
CA LEU A 52 0.38 -2.32 12.10
C LEU A 52 0.17 -2.16 10.57
N PRO A 53 -0.73 -2.92 9.90
CA PRO A 53 -1.07 -2.66 8.49
C PRO A 53 -1.71 -1.30 8.21
N MET A 54 -2.43 -0.69 9.18
CA MET A 54 -2.96 0.68 9.01
C MET A 54 -1.87 1.71 8.68
N VAL A 55 -0.66 1.53 9.22
CA VAL A 55 0.49 2.40 8.90
C VAL A 55 0.84 2.35 7.41
N ILE A 56 0.82 1.16 6.81
CA ILE A 56 1.06 1.01 5.37
C ILE A 56 -0.11 1.61 4.58
N ALA A 57 -1.36 1.36 5.00
CA ALA A 57 -2.53 1.85 4.28
C ALA A 57 -2.57 3.38 4.19
N GLU A 58 -2.27 4.05 5.31
CA GLU A 58 -2.16 5.51 5.37
C GLU A 58 -1.08 6.02 4.42
N GLU A 59 0.13 5.46 4.51
CA GLU A 59 1.23 5.86 3.63
C GLU A 59 1.03 5.43 2.17
N LEU A 60 0.12 4.52 1.87
CA LEU A 60 -0.20 4.13 0.50
C LEU A 60 -1.32 5.00 -0.11
N GLU A 61 -2.00 5.82 0.69
CA GLU A 61 -3.16 6.66 0.29
C GLU A 61 -4.33 5.80 -0.24
N VAL A 62 -4.58 4.66 0.41
CA VAL A 62 -5.67 3.74 0.06
C VAL A 62 -6.82 3.84 1.06
N ARG A 63 -8.03 3.74 0.55
CA ARG A 63 -9.23 3.68 1.39
C ARG A 63 -9.24 2.37 2.16
N TRP A 64 -9.56 2.45 3.44
CA TRP A 64 -9.57 1.28 4.30
C TRP A 64 -10.54 0.17 3.83
N GLN A 65 -11.62 0.54 3.13
CA GLN A 65 -12.60 -0.40 2.59
C GLN A 65 -12.04 -1.28 1.45
N ASP A 66 -10.96 -0.84 0.79
CA ASP A 66 -10.30 -1.59 -0.28
C ASP A 66 -9.19 -2.51 0.27
N VAL A 67 -8.93 -2.45 1.59
CA VAL A 67 -7.85 -3.17 2.26
C VAL A 67 -8.34 -4.50 2.84
N ARG A 68 -7.66 -5.59 2.46
CA ARG A 68 -7.78 -6.90 3.09
C ARG A 68 -6.52 -7.23 3.89
N ILE A 69 -6.68 -7.48 5.18
CA ILE A 69 -5.56 -7.88 6.04
C ILE A 69 -5.42 -9.39 6.07
N VAL A 70 -4.19 -9.87 5.87
CA VAL A 70 -3.81 -11.28 6.05
C VAL A 70 -2.84 -11.38 7.22
N GLN A 71 -3.03 -12.40 8.06
CA GLN A 71 -2.07 -12.74 9.10
C GLN A 71 -0.84 -13.36 8.43
N GLY A 72 0.35 -12.83 8.69
CA GLY A 72 1.59 -13.44 8.23
C GLY A 72 1.74 -14.83 8.83
N ASP A 73 2.13 -15.79 7.99
CA ASP A 73 2.61 -17.09 8.44
C ASP A 73 4.04 -16.95 9.02
N LEU A 74 4.83 -18.03 9.03
CA LEU A 74 6.21 -18.04 9.54
C LEU A 74 7.26 -17.90 8.43
N ASP A 75 6.93 -17.26 7.30
CA ASP A 75 7.89 -16.97 6.26
C ASP A 75 9.04 -16.07 6.79
N PRO A 76 10.32 -16.48 6.64
CA PRO A 76 11.47 -15.68 7.03
C PRO A 76 11.50 -14.27 6.44
N ALA A 77 10.82 -14.02 5.33
CA ALA A 77 10.69 -12.72 4.70
C ALA A 77 10.05 -11.66 5.62
N TYR A 78 9.27 -12.06 6.63
CA TYR A 78 8.67 -11.12 7.58
C TYR A 78 9.61 -10.70 8.72
N GLY A 79 10.76 -11.35 8.86
CA GLY A 79 11.69 -11.13 9.96
C GLY A 79 11.11 -11.55 11.32
N ASN A 80 11.55 -10.89 12.42
CA ASN A 80 11.13 -11.29 13.77
C ASN A 80 9.61 -11.13 14.01
N GLN A 81 8.99 -12.17 14.59
CA GLN A 81 7.57 -12.26 14.92
C GLN A 81 7.35 -12.69 16.38
N SER A 82 7.45 -11.75 17.33
CA SER A 82 7.19 -11.97 18.77
C SER A 82 6.16 -11.01 19.40
N ALA A 83 5.20 -11.49 20.18
CA ALA A 83 4.32 -10.62 20.99
C ALA A 83 4.84 -10.50 22.44
N GLY A 84 5.00 -9.27 22.92
CA GLY A 84 5.52 -8.97 24.26
C GLY A 84 6.37 -7.71 24.29
N GLY A 85 6.69 -7.21 25.49
CA GLY A 85 7.60 -6.08 25.69
C GLY A 85 7.15 -4.73 25.12
N SER A 86 5.91 -4.63 24.64
CA SER A 86 5.36 -3.43 23.99
C SER A 86 6.17 -2.97 22.75
N THR A 87 6.86 -3.89 22.09
CA THR A 87 7.80 -3.55 21.00
C THR A 87 7.22 -3.68 19.59
N SER A 88 6.04 -4.28 19.43
CA SER A 88 5.46 -4.58 18.11
C SER A 88 5.26 -3.34 17.24
N THR A 89 4.69 -2.27 17.77
CA THR A 89 4.56 -1.01 17.02
C THR A 89 5.90 -0.28 16.87
N PRO A 90 6.63 0.08 17.95
CA PRO A 90 7.81 0.94 17.83
C PRO A 90 8.94 0.31 17.01
N ASN A 91 9.10 -1.02 17.01
CA ASN A 91 10.14 -1.67 16.21
C ASN A 91 9.80 -1.75 14.72
N ASN A 92 8.53 -1.62 14.34
CA ASN A 92 8.11 -1.84 12.95
C ASN A 92 7.54 -0.57 12.29
N TYR A 93 7.14 0.44 13.07
CA TYR A 93 6.41 1.62 12.59
C TYR A 93 7.13 2.33 11.42
N THR A 94 8.40 2.69 11.60
CA THR A 94 9.19 3.41 10.59
C THR A 94 9.36 2.60 9.31
N ASP A 95 9.59 1.29 9.42
CA ASP A 95 9.75 0.44 8.25
C ASP A 95 8.42 0.28 7.51
N PHE A 96 7.32 0.12 8.24
CA PHE A 96 5.98 0.03 7.66
C PHE A 96 5.55 1.34 6.98
N GLN A 97 5.94 2.49 7.53
CA GLN A 97 5.74 3.78 6.85
C GLN A 97 6.49 3.82 5.52
N ARG A 98 7.78 3.44 5.54
CA ARG A 98 8.62 3.41 4.34
C ARG A 98 8.10 2.45 3.27
N LEU A 99 7.56 1.31 3.68
CA LEU A 99 6.94 0.34 2.76
C LEU A 99 5.76 0.96 2.01
N GLY A 100 4.83 1.60 2.72
CA GLY A 100 3.70 2.31 2.11
C GLY A 100 4.14 3.43 1.19
N ALA A 101 5.02 4.32 1.67
CA ALA A 101 5.50 5.47 0.90
C ALA A 101 6.29 5.06 -0.36
N THR A 102 7.07 3.98 -0.28
CA THR A 102 7.79 3.43 -1.44
C THR A 102 6.82 2.89 -2.48
N ALA A 103 5.83 2.09 -2.06
CA ALA A 103 4.81 1.57 -2.96
C ALA A 103 4.01 2.69 -3.64
N ARG A 104 3.59 3.71 -2.87
CA ARG A 104 2.93 4.92 -3.39
C ARG A 104 3.78 5.62 -4.45
N THR A 105 5.07 5.82 -4.16
CA THR A 105 6.01 6.48 -5.08
C THR A 105 6.16 5.71 -6.39
N LEU A 106 6.28 4.37 -6.33
CA LEU A 106 6.37 3.52 -7.52
C LEU A 106 5.13 3.63 -8.41
N LEU A 107 3.93 3.65 -7.80
CA LEU A 107 2.67 3.80 -8.53
C LEU A 107 2.54 5.18 -9.18
N ILE A 108 2.89 6.25 -8.45
CA ILE A 108 2.91 7.62 -8.98
C ILE A 108 3.86 7.73 -10.18
N GLN A 109 5.07 7.15 -10.07
CA GLN A 109 6.03 7.14 -11.16
C GLN A 109 5.50 6.38 -12.38
N ALA A 110 4.90 5.21 -12.19
CA ALA A 110 4.32 4.42 -13.28
C ALA A 110 3.16 5.14 -13.98
N ALA A 111 2.27 5.78 -13.23
CA ALA A 111 1.16 6.57 -13.79
C ALA A 111 1.68 7.78 -14.58
N ALA A 112 2.65 8.51 -14.02
CA ALA A 112 3.27 9.66 -14.68
C ALA A 112 3.93 9.28 -16.01
N GLN A 113 4.66 8.16 -16.03
CA GLN A 113 5.24 7.59 -17.25
C GLN A 113 4.16 7.20 -18.27
N THR A 114 3.09 6.56 -17.80
CA THR A 114 1.95 6.15 -18.65
C THR A 114 1.25 7.35 -19.29
N TRP A 115 1.13 8.46 -18.56
CA TRP A 115 0.46 9.67 -19.05
C TRP A 115 1.38 10.67 -19.77
N GLY A 116 2.69 10.46 -19.73
CA GLY A 116 3.69 11.35 -20.32
C GLY A 116 3.80 12.69 -19.60
N VAL A 117 3.62 12.71 -18.27
CA VAL A 117 3.66 13.93 -17.44
C VAL A 117 4.74 13.83 -16.35
N PRO A 118 5.21 14.95 -15.76
CA PRO A 118 6.11 14.89 -14.61
C PRO A 118 5.45 14.20 -13.41
N ALA A 119 6.21 13.40 -12.66
CA ALA A 119 5.69 12.74 -11.45
C ALA A 119 5.17 13.73 -10.38
N SER A 120 5.72 14.94 -10.35
CA SER A 120 5.24 16.03 -9.48
C SER A 120 3.85 16.56 -9.87
N ALA A 121 3.35 16.21 -11.04
CA ALA A 121 2.00 16.53 -11.48
C ALA A 121 0.99 15.41 -11.15
N CYS A 122 1.44 14.35 -10.47
CA CYS A 122 0.59 13.25 -10.04
C CYS A 122 0.57 13.14 -8.52
N HIS A 123 -0.54 12.68 -7.95
CA HIS A 123 -0.62 12.33 -6.52
C HIS A 123 -1.50 11.10 -6.31
N ALA A 124 -1.29 10.40 -5.19
CA ALA A 124 -2.14 9.29 -4.79
C ALA A 124 -3.23 9.80 -3.82
N ALA A 125 -4.46 9.33 -4.00
CA ALA A 125 -5.59 9.57 -3.11
C ALA A 125 -6.71 8.57 -3.42
N ASP A 126 -7.48 8.19 -2.40
CA ASP A 126 -8.67 7.36 -2.56
C ASP A 126 -8.43 6.04 -3.34
N SER A 127 -7.31 5.37 -3.05
CA SER A 127 -6.89 4.14 -3.73
C SER A 127 -6.59 4.28 -5.23
N ALA A 128 -6.31 5.51 -5.71
CA ALA A 128 -5.99 5.79 -7.10
C ALA A 128 -4.85 6.80 -7.22
N VAL A 129 -4.23 6.86 -8.41
CA VAL A 129 -3.33 7.95 -8.79
C VAL A 129 -4.10 8.94 -9.66
N HIS A 130 -3.91 10.23 -9.41
CA HIS A 130 -4.57 11.35 -10.07
C HIS A 130 -3.56 12.28 -10.72
N HIS A 131 -3.92 12.87 -11.86
CA HIS A 131 -3.22 13.97 -12.54
C HIS A 131 -4.17 15.11 -12.85
#